data_AF-A0A3N2EV64-F1
#
_entry.id   AF-A0A3N2EV64-F1
#
_cell.length_a   1.000
_cell.length_b   1.000
_cell.length_c   1.000
_cell.angle_alpha   90.00
_cell.angle_beta   90.00
_cell.angle_gamma   90.00
#
_symmetry.space_group_name_H-M   'P 1'
#
loop_
_entity.id
_entity.type
_entity.pdbx_description
1 polymer ?
#
loop_
_entity_poly.entity_id
_entity_poly.type
_entity_poly.pdbx_seq_one_letter_code
_entity_poly.pdbx_strand_id
1 'polypeptide(L)'
;MNAVRSLSPVLVIATLLLFSSFSQAAGTEPAKCLDPQRVNAMLAHFQVSAQDDDGKEVRQYSVKDHCDNADFTKLILALEQIKTVSKIKVPSKERSDSGKAQSFEYITGRIKNIILLPHNANICGFQEGGVVLDSEKADKTMRLCMLDGGASVSGLAMNLVHEARHMDGFKHVKCTHGIFMSLSYPECDRSFEEQGSHAFQLSYLLKLDKTLKNDGDKFKVRMLIVHTVEYAFNDAPFGLKKGGLILDSQNRVLFFDGQQLTLIKAFEDNIVALANYNGYPVVFHENGKVEAYTFLPAWDPIKGPIVSHYQQLSPEDRAAILDAYFGNKEQCYLLRAKIACVQKEGFTHFVFDGITPVVFFDEPDMSQYFLMRIMSDSGKIYNIPGSVLFTSKEKNFNSAFEFKKVVYPQGVSSYAVDNSGGLIGINPQGTVVYRANNEPSWRAIPDFDGITAKKVIPYYWSPQLQTMLN
;
A
#
# COMPACT_ATOMS: atom_id res chain seq x y z
N MET A 1 16.32 -58.74 38.73
CA MET A 1 17.51 -57.91 38.94
C MET A 1 17.23 -56.52 38.38
N ASN A 2 17.21 -55.54 39.30
CA ASN A 2 17.34 -54.07 39.16
C ASN A 2 16.55 -53.34 38.06
N ALA A 3 15.95 -52.17 38.26
CA ALA A 3 15.66 -51.34 39.44
C ALA A 3 14.96 -50.07 38.89
N VAL A 4 13.85 -49.72 39.52
CA VAL A 4 13.52 -48.35 39.95
C VAL A 4 12.94 -47.35 38.93
N ARG A 5 11.65 -47.07 39.18
CA ARG A 5 10.97 -45.80 38.92
C ARG A 5 11.64 -44.66 39.69
N SER A 6 11.95 -43.55 39.04
CA SER A 6 11.73 -42.23 39.65
C SER A 6 11.42 -41.21 38.57
N LEU A 7 10.16 -40.80 38.51
CA LEU A 7 9.74 -39.53 37.95
C LEU A 7 10.19 -38.44 38.92
N SER A 8 10.93 -37.46 38.42
CA SER A 8 11.04 -36.13 39.02
C SER A 8 11.19 -35.07 37.93
N PRO A 9 10.69 -33.85 38.18
CA PRO A 9 10.29 -32.91 37.15
C PRO A 9 11.48 -32.06 36.70
N VAL A 10 11.75 -32.01 35.39
CA VAL A 10 12.64 -30.99 34.85
C VAL A 10 11.82 -29.72 34.66
N LEU A 11 11.84 -28.93 35.73
CA LEU A 11 11.97 -27.48 35.75
C LEU A 11 12.01 -26.83 34.35
N VAL A 12 10.85 -26.38 33.86
CA VAL A 12 10.77 -25.43 32.74
C VAL A 12 11.30 -24.11 33.27
N ILE A 13 12.59 -23.87 33.07
CA ILE A 13 13.18 -22.54 33.21
C ILE A 13 12.56 -21.71 32.08
N ALA A 14 11.54 -20.94 32.45
CA ALA A 14 11.07 -19.81 31.66
C ALA A 14 12.21 -18.80 31.60
N THR A 15 13.04 -18.92 30.57
CA THR A 15 13.99 -17.87 30.22
C THR A 15 13.17 -16.70 29.70
N LEU A 16 12.89 -15.75 30.61
CA LEU A 16 12.55 -14.38 30.25
C LEU A 16 13.62 -13.88 29.28
N LEU A 17 13.35 -13.96 27.99
CA LEU A 17 13.94 -13.05 27.03
C LEU A 17 13.25 -11.71 27.28
N LEU A 18 13.86 -10.95 28.20
CA LEU A 18 13.77 -9.50 28.24
C LEU A 18 14.17 -9.00 26.86
N PHE A 19 13.20 -8.89 25.97
CA PHE A 19 13.27 -7.97 24.86
C PHE A 19 13.32 -6.58 25.49
N SER A 20 14.54 -6.14 25.82
CA SER A 20 14.87 -4.73 25.85
C SER A 20 14.69 -4.23 24.43
N SER A 21 13.42 -3.96 24.10
CA SER A 21 13.03 -3.02 23.09
C SER A 21 13.82 -1.76 23.41
N PHE A 22 14.93 -1.56 22.71
CA PHE A 22 15.42 -0.22 22.47
C PHE A 22 14.35 0.45 21.61
N SER A 23 13.27 0.85 22.29
CA SER A 23 12.58 2.08 21.98
C SER A 23 13.69 3.11 21.90
N GLN A 24 14.13 3.40 20.67
CA GLN A 24 14.44 4.78 20.39
C GLN A 24 13.17 5.49 20.83
N ALA A 25 13.21 6.10 22.01
CA ALA A 25 12.30 7.17 22.33
C ALA A 25 12.49 8.11 21.15
N ALA A 26 11.57 8.02 20.18
CA ALA A 26 11.35 9.08 19.23
C ALA A 26 11.24 10.28 20.14
N GLY A 27 12.28 11.12 20.16
CA GLY A 27 12.24 12.35 20.91
C GLY A 27 10.99 13.02 20.40
N THR A 28 9.94 13.02 21.22
CA THR A 28 8.68 13.64 20.88
C THR A 28 9.07 15.09 20.67
N GLU A 29 9.14 15.53 19.41
CA GLU A 29 9.18 16.95 19.11
C GLU A 29 8.12 17.58 20.01
N PRO A 30 8.47 18.61 20.80
CA PRO A 30 7.53 19.17 21.76
C PRO A 30 6.24 19.47 21.03
N ALA A 31 5.14 18.83 21.48
CA ALA A 31 3.85 18.91 20.82
C ALA A 31 3.56 20.37 20.53
N LYS A 32 3.60 20.75 19.25
CA LYS A 32 3.44 22.15 18.86
C LYS A 32 2.01 22.53 19.21
N CYS A 33 1.86 23.33 20.26
CA CYS A 33 0.55 23.80 20.70
C CYS A 33 -0.22 24.40 19.52
N LEU A 34 -1.48 23.99 19.37
CA LEU A 34 -2.42 24.63 18.47
C LEU A 34 -2.82 25.99 19.02
N ASP A 35 -3.19 26.89 18.11
CA ASP A 35 -3.85 28.14 18.46
C ASP A 35 -5.21 27.82 19.11
N PRO A 36 -5.47 28.29 20.35
CA PRO A 36 -6.74 28.04 21.05
C PRO A 36 -7.97 28.45 20.26
N GLN A 37 -7.88 29.48 19.40
CA GLN A 37 -9.01 29.91 18.57
C GLN A 37 -9.37 28.84 17.53
N ARG A 38 -8.38 28.12 17.00
CA ARG A 38 -8.61 27.01 16.06
C ARG A 38 -9.30 25.83 16.74
N VAL A 39 -8.82 25.47 17.93
CA VAL A 39 -9.42 24.40 18.73
C VAL A 39 -10.87 24.75 19.06
N ASN A 40 -11.11 25.97 19.55
CA ASN A 40 -12.45 26.45 19.86
C ASN A 40 -13.38 26.43 18.64
N ALA A 41 -12.88 26.82 17.46
CA ALA A 41 -13.67 26.79 16.24
C ALA A 41 -14.11 25.37 15.84
N MET A 42 -13.32 24.34 16.12
CA MET A 42 -13.71 22.94 15.86
C MET A 42 -14.63 22.41 16.96
N LEU A 43 -14.31 22.66 18.23
CA LEU A 43 -15.12 22.20 19.38
C LEU A 43 -16.49 22.89 19.48
N ALA A 44 -16.70 24.01 18.77
CA ALA A 44 -18.03 24.60 18.60
C ALA A 44 -19.01 23.67 17.85
N HIS A 45 -18.49 22.68 17.11
CA HIS A 45 -19.30 21.71 16.34
C HIS A 45 -19.27 20.30 16.94
N PHE A 46 -18.21 19.94 17.66
CA PHE A 46 -17.97 18.57 18.11
C PHE A 46 -17.69 18.50 19.61
N GLN A 47 -18.25 17.50 20.27
CA GLN A 47 -17.81 17.02 21.57
C GLN A 47 -16.78 15.92 21.34
N VAL A 48 -15.59 16.09 21.90
CA VAL A 48 -14.49 15.13 21.72
C VAL A 48 -14.12 14.52 23.07
N SER A 49 -14.07 13.20 23.14
CA SER A 49 -13.60 12.45 24.31
C SER A 49 -12.65 11.32 23.90
N ALA A 50 -12.00 10.70 24.88
CA ALA A 50 -11.19 9.50 24.71
C ALA A 50 -11.66 8.40 25.66
N GLN A 51 -11.57 7.16 25.21
CA GLN A 51 -11.81 5.97 26.02
C GLN A 51 -10.53 5.16 26.19
N ASP A 52 -10.49 4.32 27.23
CA ASP A 52 -9.48 3.27 27.38
C ASP A 52 -9.93 1.96 26.69
N ASP A 53 -9.09 0.92 26.82
CA ASP A 53 -9.34 -0.41 26.26
C ASP A 53 -10.60 -1.10 26.81
N ASP A 54 -11.04 -0.68 28.01
CA ASP A 54 -12.25 -1.18 28.67
C ASP A 54 -13.50 -0.38 28.22
N GLY A 55 -13.35 0.60 27.32
CA GLY A 55 -14.42 1.45 26.81
C GLY A 55 -14.88 2.52 27.81
N LYS A 56 -14.13 2.75 28.89
CA LYS A 56 -14.44 3.79 29.88
C LYS A 56 -13.91 5.12 29.39
N GLU A 57 -14.73 6.17 29.50
CA GLU A 57 -14.26 7.53 29.21
C GLU A 57 -13.16 7.93 30.22
N VAL A 58 -11.97 8.19 29.69
CA VAL A 58 -10.81 8.62 30.47
C VAL A 58 -10.57 10.11 30.38
N ARG A 59 -11.12 10.76 29.34
CA ARG A 59 -10.91 12.19 29.11
C ARG A 59 -12.00 12.80 28.23
N GLN A 60 -12.39 14.02 28.56
CA GLN A 60 -13.14 14.92 27.69
C GLN A 60 -12.25 16.11 27.30
N TYR A 61 -12.13 16.39 26.00
CA TYR A 61 -11.24 17.43 25.51
C TYR A 61 -11.94 18.79 25.44
N SER A 62 -11.15 19.84 25.63
CA SER A 62 -11.57 21.24 25.68
C SER A 62 -10.53 22.14 25.01
N VAL A 63 -10.81 23.45 24.92
CA VAL A 63 -9.85 24.44 24.41
C VAL A 63 -8.57 24.49 25.26
N LYS A 64 -8.62 24.13 26.55
CA LYS A 64 -7.43 24.09 27.41
C LYS A 64 -6.43 23.02 26.99
N ASP A 65 -6.89 22.03 26.24
CA ASP A 65 -6.09 20.92 25.73
C ASP A 65 -5.40 21.26 24.40
N HIS A 66 -5.31 22.55 24.03
CA HIS A 66 -4.69 22.98 22.77
C HIS A 66 -3.19 22.67 22.65
N CYS A 67 -2.52 22.36 23.76
CA CYS A 67 -1.14 21.87 23.81
C CYS A 67 -1.04 20.36 24.05
N ASP A 68 -2.17 19.68 24.13
CA ASP A 68 -2.23 18.29 24.58
C ASP A 68 -2.02 17.30 23.42
N ASN A 69 -1.82 16.03 23.80
CA ASN A 69 -1.71 14.80 23.00
C ASN A 69 -1.71 14.96 21.46
N ALA A 70 -0.70 14.35 20.84
CA ALA A 70 -0.55 14.25 19.39
C ALA A 70 -1.83 13.84 18.64
N ASP A 71 -2.66 12.96 19.20
CA ASP A 71 -3.89 12.46 18.59
C ASP A 71 -5.00 13.51 18.54
N PHE A 72 -5.24 14.22 19.64
CA PHE A 72 -6.20 15.32 19.67
C PHE A 72 -5.74 16.45 18.75
N THR A 73 -4.45 16.80 18.80
CA THR A 73 -3.86 17.78 17.89
C THR A 73 -4.06 17.39 16.42
N LYS A 74 -3.81 16.12 16.06
CA LYS A 74 -4.04 15.61 14.69
C LYS A 74 -5.51 15.66 14.30
N LEU A 75 -6.44 15.31 15.20
CA LEU A 75 -7.87 15.40 14.95
C LEU A 75 -8.29 16.84 14.58
N ILE A 76 -7.87 17.82 15.37
CA ILE A 76 -8.19 19.23 15.12
C ILE A 76 -7.63 19.69 13.77
N LEU A 77 -6.38 19.33 13.45
CA LEU A 77 -5.76 19.64 12.15
C LEU A 77 -6.48 18.94 10.99
N ALA A 78 -6.96 17.71 11.17
CA ALA A 78 -7.71 16.97 10.17
C ALA A 78 -9.07 17.64 9.88
N LEU A 79 -9.80 18.04 10.93
CA LEU A 79 -11.05 18.79 10.80
C LEU A 79 -10.84 20.16 10.11
N GLU A 80 -9.75 20.87 10.43
CA GLU A 80 -9.37 22.11 9.76
C GLU A 80 -9.06 21.89 8.27
N GLN A 81 -8.36 20.80 7.95
CA GLN A 81 -8.09 20.40 6.57
C GLN A 81 -9.39 20.15 5.81
N ILE A 82 -10.32 19.38 6.39
CA ILE A 82 -11.64 19.11 5.78
C ILE A 82 -12.38 20.42 5.53
N LYS A 83 -12.42 21.32 6.50
CA LYS A 83 -13.05 22.65 6.36
C LYS A 83 -12.44 23.47 5.23
N THR A 84 -11.12 23.40 5.05
CA THR A 84 -10.41 24.13 4.00
C THR A 84 -10.71 23.55 2.61
N VAL A 85 -10.58 22.23 2.46
CA VAL A 85 -10.82 21.49 1.21
C VAL A 85 -12.28 21.62 0.75
N SER A 86 -13.21 21.72 1.70
CA SER A 86 -14.65 21.80 1.42
C SER A 86 -15.06 22.98 0.52
N LYS A 87 -14.24 24.04 0.48
CA LYS A 87 -14.48 25.24 -0.35
C LYS A 87 -14.09 25.04 -1.82
N ILE A 88 -13.36 23.97 -2.14
CA ILE A 88 -12.88 23.71 -3.48
C ILE A 88 -13.97 23.06 -4.33
N LYS A 89 -14.25 23.68 -5.48
CA LYS A 89 -15.14 23.14 -6.50
C LYS A 89 -14.36 22.16 -7.37
N VAL A 90 -14.93 20.99 -7.62
CA VAL A 90 -14.44 20.02 -8.61
C VAL A 90 -15.54 19.70 -9.62
N PRO A 91 -15.21 19.27 -10.86
CA PRO A 91 -16.19 18.87 -11.87
C PRO A 91 -17.20 17.83 -11.35
N SER A 92 -18.42 17.79 -11.89
CA SER A 92 -19.49 16.87 -11.43
C SER A 92 -19.09 15.40 -11.49
N LYS A 93 -18.34 15.00 -12.52
CA LYS A 93 -17.82 13.63 -12.71
C LYS A 93 -16.82 13.19 -11.62
N GLU A 94 -16.32 14.12 -10.82
CA GLU A 94 -15.34 13.87 -9.73
C GLU A 94 -16.00 14.07 -8.36
N ARG A 95 -17.31 14.31 -8.34
CA ARG A 95 -18.10 14.54 -7.14
C ARG A 95 -18.99 13.35 -6.89
N SER A 96 -19.09 13.03 -5.61
CA SER A 96 -20.30 12.42 -5.08
C SER A 96 -21.47 13.41 -5.05
N ASP A 97 -22.71 12.94 -5.16
CA ASP A 97 -23.89 13.81 -5.13
C ASP A 97 -24.08 14.53 -3.78
N SER A 98 -23.58 13.94 -2.68
CA SER A 98 -23.38 14.63 -1.40
C SER A 98 -22.33 15.74 -1.48
N GLY A 99 -21.47 15.75 -2.49
CA GLY A 99 -20.53 16.82 -2.85
C GLY A 99 -21.17 18.09 -3.41
N LYS A 100 -22.51 18.20 -3.43
CA LYS A 100 -23.21 19.50 -3.43
C LYS A 100 -23.10 20.19 -2.07
N ALA A 101 -23.06 19.43 -0.97
CA ALA A 101 -22.73 19.95 0.35
C ALA A 101 -21.21 20.00 0.54
N GLN A 102 -20.74 21.03 1.23
CA GLN A 102 -19.35 21.15 1.65
C GLN A 102 -19.02 19.99 2.61
N SER A 103 -17.91 19.25 2.42
CA SER A 103 -17.59 18.05 3.22
C SER A 103 -17.64 18.32 4.73
N PHE A 104 -17.23 19.50 5.18
CA PHE A 104 -17.31 19.90 6.59
C PHE A 104 -18.75 20.14 7.06
N GLU A 105 -19.59 20.80 6.27
CA GLU A 105 -21.03 20.95 6.56
C GLU A 105 -21.73 19.59 6.62
N TYR A 106 -21.36 18.68 5.71
CA TYR A 106 -21.86 17.32 5.70
C TYR A 106 -21.54 16.58 7.01
N ILE A 107 -20.28 16.62 7.47
CA ILE A 107 -19.84 15.98 8.72
C ILE A 107 -20.52 16.62 9.92
N THR A 108 -20.47 17.95 10.06
CA THR A 108 -21.07 18.67 11.20
C THR A 108 -22.58 18.51 11.30
N GLY A 109 -23.28 18.21 10.19
CA GLY A 109 -24.70 17.87 10.22
C GLY A 109 -25.01 16.47 10.77
N ARG A 110 -24.03 15.56 10.77
CA ARG A 110 -24.21 14.11 11.05
C ARG A 110 -23.48 13.62 12.27
N ILE A 111 -22.38 14.28 12.63
CA ILE A 111 -21.51 13.89 13.72
C ILE A 111 -21.50 15.02 14.74
N LYS A 112 -21.78 14.66 15.99
CA LYS A 112 -21.73 15.55 17.13
C LYS A 112 -20.67 15.10 18.13
N ASN A 113 -20.51 13.80 18.31
CA ASN A 113 -19.56 13.23 19.26
C ASN A 113 -18.47 12.47 18.50
N ILE A 114 -17.20 12.75 18.82
CA ILE A 114 -16.04 12.03 18.32
C ILE A 114 -15.32 11.41 19.51
N ILE A 115 -15.25 10.09 19.54
CA ILE A 115 -14.58 9.34 20.61
C ILE A 115 -13.27 8.78 20.05
N LEU A 116 -12.16 9.20 20.63
CA LEU A 116 -10.84 8.66 20.33
C LEU A 116 -10.64 7.33 21.07
N LEU A 117 -10.32 6.29 20.33
CA LEU A 117 -10.06 4.95 20.84
C LEU A 117 -8.58 4.59 20.72
N PRO A 118 -8.04 3.83 21.68
CA PRO A 118 -6.70 3.29 21.58
C PRO A 118 -6.62 2.26 20.44
N HIS A 119 -5.43 2.09 19.86
CA HIS A 119 -5.22 1.22 18.70
C HIS A 119 -5.70 -0.22 18.93
N ASN A 120 -5.56 -0.72 20.16
CA ASN A 120 -5.88 -2.08 20.58
C ASN A 120 -7.31 -2.25 21.12
N ALA A 121 -8.17 -1.22 21.04
CA ALA A 121 -9.57 -1.39 21.38
C ALA A 121 -10.20 -2.50 20.52
N ASN A 122 -11.08 -3.32 21.12
CA ASN A 122 -11.68 -4.47 20.43
C ASN A 122 -12.45 -4.11 19.14
N ILE A 123 -12.91 -2.86 19.05
CA ILE A 123 -13.63 -2.30 17.90
C ILE A 123 -12.68 -1.63 16.89
N CYS A 124 -11.38 -1.67 17.13
CA CYS A 124 -10.33 -1.21 16.23
C CYS A 124 -9.65 -2.45 15.65
N GLY A 125 -10.31 -3.04 14.66
CA GLY A 125 -9.87 -4.24 13.95
C GLY A 125 -8.67 -4.00 13.02
N PHE A 126 -8.43 -4.96 12.13
CA PHE A 126 -7.32 -4.89 11.18
C PHE A 126 -7.54 -3.74 10.18
N GLN A 127 -6.72 -2.69 10.30
CA GLN A 127 -6.73 -1.49 9.45
C GLN A 127 -7.97 -0.59 9.56
N GLU A 128 -8.77 -0.74 10.62
CA GLU A 128 -9.94 0.12 10.84
C GLU A 128 -9.48 1.53 11.24
N GLY A 129 -9.89 2.53 10.46
CA GLY A 129 -9.61 3.94 10.72
C GLY A 129 -10.60 4.60 11.69
N GLY A 130 -11.76 3.97 11.89
CA GLY A 130 -12.86 4.41 12.73
C GLY A 130 -14.10 3.58 12.47
N VAL A 131 -15.19 3.91 13.16
CA VAL A 131 -16.47 3.21 13.05
C VAL A 131 -17.64 4.10 13.47
N VAL A 132 -18.78 3.90 12.81
CA VAL A 132 -20.09 4.39 13.25
C VAL A 132 -21.01 3.19 13.51
N LEU A 133 -21.37 2.99 14.78
CA LEU A 133 -22.28 1.92 15.17
C LEU A 133 -23.73 2.29 14.90
N ASP A 134 -24.51 1.35 14.35
CA ASP A 134 -25.95 1.56 14.06
C ASP A 134 -26.72 2.00 15.32
N SER A 135 -26.36 1.49 16.50
CA SER A 135 -26.95 1.86 17.79
C SER A 135 -26.64 3.28 18.25
N GLU A 136 -25.56 3.89 17.76
CA GLU A 136 -25.07 5.20 18.19
C GLU A 136 -25.39 6.32 17.17
N LYS A 137 -26.05 5.97 16.05
CA LYS A 137 -26.45 6.93 15.02
C LYS A 137 -27.42 8.00 15.52
N ALA A 138 -28.32 7.64 16.44
CA ALA A 138 -29.24 8.60 17.05
C ALA A 138 -28.49 9.70 17.82
N ASP A 139 -27.39 9.32 18.47
CA ASP A 139 -26.53 10.21 19.25
C ASP A 139 -25.49 10.93 18.39
N LYS A 140 -25.39 10.59 17.09
CA LYS A 140 -24.43 11.17 16.14
C LYS A 140 -22.98 10.97 16.58
N THR A 141 -22.68 9.76 17.04
CA THR A 141 -21.35 9.40 17.55
C THR A 141 -20.54 8.70 16.48
N MET A 142 -19.27 9.11 16.37
CA MET A 142 -18.22 8.43 15.61
C MET A 142 -17.10 8.05 16.56
N ARG A 143 -16.55 6.87 16.36
CA ARG A 143 -15.38 6.37 17.08
C ARG A 143 -14.20 6.32 16.12
N LEU A 144 -13.05 6.83 16.54
CA LEU A 144 -11.84 6.87 15.72
C LEU A 144 -10.76 6.02 16.35
N CYS A 145 -10.24 5.07 15.57
CA CYS A 145 -9.17 4.20 15.99
C CYS A 145 -7.83 4.89 15.77
N MET A 146 -7.23 5.37 16.86
CA MET A 146 -5.98 6.11 16.79
C MET A 146 -4.83 5.13 16.62
N LEU A 147 -4.23 5.12 15.43
CA LEU A 147 -2.98 4.39 15.18
C LEU A 147 -1.85 5.18 15.83
N ASP A 148 -1.30 4.70 16.96
CA ASP A 148 -0.24 5.30 17.78
C ASP A 148 0.79 6.16 16.99
N GLY A 149 0.47 7.42 16.75
CA GLY A 149 1.31 8.30 15.92
C GLY A 149 1.38 7.98 14.41
N GLY A 150 0.85 6.85 13.93
CA GLY A 150 1.00 6.35 12.56
C GLY A 150 0.13 7.05 11.51
N ALA A 151 -1.08 7.50 11.85
CA ALA A 151 -1.93 8.19 10.89
C ALA A 151 -1.45 9.62 10.62
N SER A 152 -1.31 9.98 9.33
CA SER A 152 -1.08 11.36 8.90
C SER A 152 -2.36 12.20 9.06
N VAL A 153 -2.24 13.53 9.12
CA VAL A 153 -3.40 14.45 9.17
C VAL A 153 -4.36 14.19 8.01
N SER A 154 -3.84 14.01 6.80
CA SER A 154 -4.65 13.70 5.61
C SER A 154 -5.32 12.33 5.69
N GLY A 155 -4.64 11.32 6.26
CA GLY A 155 -5.23 10.00 6.50
C GLY A 155 -6.36 10.03 7.52
N LEU A 156 -6.20 10.78 8.61
CA LEU A 156 -7.27 10.95 9.60
C LEU A 156 -8.46 11.75 9.03
N ALA A 157 -8.18 12.80 8.23
CA ALA A 157 -9.22 13.56 7.54
C ALA A 157 -10.02 12.70 6.55
N MET A 158 -9.32 11.84 5.82
CA MET A 158 -9.88 10.84 4.92
C MET A 158 -10.84 9.89 5.68
N ASN A 159 -10.39 9.32 6.81
CA ASN A 159 -11.21 8.44 7.65
C ASN A 159 -12.45 9.16 8.21
N LEU A 160 -12.32 10.39 8.72
CA LEU A 160 -13.45 11.19 9.21
C LEU A 160 -14.54 11.38 8.14
N VAL A 161 -14.14 11.69 6.91
CA VAL A 161 -15.06 11.86 5.77
C VAL A 161 -15.76 10.54 5.45
N HIS A 162 -14.99 9.44 5.41
CA HIS A 162 -15.50 8.09 5.17
C HIS A 162 -16.51 7.64 6.23
N GLU A 163 -16.14 7.72 7.51
CA GLU A 163 -16.99 7.29 8.61
C GLU A 163 -18.27 8.11 8.73
N ALA A 164 -18.22 9.42 8.42
CA ALA A 164 -19.41 10.25 8.39
C ALA A 164 -20.42 9.80 7.33
N ARG A 165 -20.00 9.04 6.31
CA ARG A 165 -20.90 8.47 5.30
C ARG A 165 -21.68 7.27 5.82
N HIS A 166 -21.11 6.49 6.74
CA HIS A 166 -21.80 5.39 7.42
C HIS A 166 -22.99 5.84 8.25
N MET A 167 -23.01 7.09 8.75
CA MET A 167 -24.17 7.69 9.42
C MET A 167 -25.45 7.67 8.57
N ASP A 168 -25.31 7.81 7.24
CA ASP A 168 -26.43 7.79 6.30
C ASP A 168 -26.81 6.36 5.86
N GLY A 169 -26.15 5.33 6.43
CA GLY A 169 -26.47 3.92 6.16
C GLY A 169 -25.72 3.30 4.98
N PHE A 170 -24.69 3.95 4.45
CA PHE A 170 -23.88 3.46 3.33
C PHE A 170 -22.89 2.37 3.74
N LYS A 171 -23.38 1.15 3.92
CA LYS A 171 -22.57 -0.01 4.31
C LYS A 171 -21.65 -0.48 3.17
N HIS A 172 -20.50 -1.06 3.55
CA HIS A 172 -19.63 -1.75 2.62
C HIS A 172 -20.27 -3.03 2.05
N VAL A 173 -19.78 -3.44 0.88
CA VAL A 173 -20.07 -4.71 0.22
C VAL A 173 -18.82 -5.59 0.19
N LYS A 174 -19.02 -6.91 0.04
CA LYS A 174 -17.89 -7.83 -0.07
C LYS A 174 -17.05 -7.47 -1.30
N CYS A 175 -15.74 -7.41 -1.12
CA CYS A 175 -14.80 -7.19 -2.20
C CYS A 175 -14.73 -8.42 -3.11
N THR A 176 -14.73 -8.20 -4.42
CA THR A 176 -14.64 -9.27 -5.43
C THR A 176 -13.21 -9.52 -5.89
N HIS A 177 -12.26 -8.67 -5.48
CA HIS A 177 -10.86 -8.73 -5.85
C HIS A 177 -9.98 -7.92 -4.87
N GLY A 178 -8.66 -7.99 -5.06
CA GLY A 178 -7.69 -7.26 -4.24
C GLY A 178 -7.46 -7.91 -2.86
N ILE A 179 -6.70 -7.21 -2.02
CA ILE A 179 -6.27 -7.72 -0.70
C ILE A 179 -7.42 -8.01 0.27
N PHE A 180 -8.58 -7.39 0.05
CA PHE A 180 -9.75 -7.54 0.91
C PHE A 180 -10.73 -8.64 0.45
N MET A 181 -10.50 -9.27 -0.71
CA MET A 181 -11.39 -10.30 -1.26
C MET A 181 -11.55 -11.53 -0.34
N SER A 182 -10.47 -11.90 0.35
CA SER A 182 -10.41 -13.06 1.23
C SER A 182 -10.99 -12.79 2.62
N LEU A 183 -11.25 -11.52 2.96
CA LEU A 183 -11.85 -11.16 4.23
C LEU A 183 -13.30 -11.64 4.29
N SER A 184 -13.72 -12.07 5.48
CA SER A 184 -15.08 -12.52 5.73
C SER A 184 -16.08 -11.37 5.81
N TYR A 185 -15.60 -10.14 5.98
CA TYR A 185 -16.40 -8.94 6.17
C TYR A 185 -16.35 -7.99 4.95
N PRO A 186 -17.40 -7.18 4.74
CA PRO A 186 -17.46 -6.21 3.63
C PRO A 186 -16.51 -5.01 3.81
N GLU A 187 -15.74 -4.65 2.78
CA GLU A 187 -14.77 -3.54 2.82
C GLU A 187 -14.76 -2.66 1.57
N CYS A 188 -15.57 -2.96 0.55
CA CYS A 188 -15.59 -2.22 -0.71
C CYS A 188 -16.88 -1.42 -0.87
N ASP A 189 -16.86 -0.39 -1.70
CA ASP A 189 -18.05 0.12 -2.37
C ASP A 189 -18.28 -0.70 -3.65
N ARG A 190 -19.54 -0.84 -4.12
CA ARG A 190 -19.75 -1.53 -5.41
C ARG A 190 -19.16 -0.73 -6.55
N SER A 191 -19.47 0.56 -6.63
CA SER A 191 -18.93 1.49 -7.61
C SER A 191 -18.85 2.90 -7.03
N PHE A 192 -18.16 3.82 -7.73
CA PHE A 192 -18.12 5.22 -7.34
C PHE A 192 -19.47 5.92 -7.49
N GLU A 193 -20.27 5.51 -8.48
CA GLU A 193 -21.57 6.07 -8.79
C GLU A 193 -22.62 5.80 -7.70
N GLU A 194 -22.46 4.73 -6.90
CA GLU A 194 -23.35 4.43 -5.77
C GLU A 194 -23.16 5.38 -4.57
N GLN A 195 -22.13 6.22 -4.59
CA GLN A 195 -21.90 7.25 -3.57
C GLN A 195 -21.74 6.69 -2.15
N GLY A 196 -21.09 5.53 -2.03
CA GLY A 196 -20.71 4.92 -0.76
C GLY A 196 -19.62 5.68 -0.02
N SER A 197 -19.13 5.08 1.06
CA SER A 197 -18.16 5.71 1.97
C SER A 197 -16.81 5.94 1.29
N HIS A 198 -16.33 4.98 0.49
CA HIS A 198 -15.10 5.12 -0.29
C HIS A 198 -15.26 6.10 -1.45
N ALA A 199 -16.43 6.17 -2.10
CA ALA A 199 -16.71 7.19 -3.12
C ALA A 199 -16.65 8.61 -2.54
N PHE A 200 -17.17 8.80 -1.33
CA PHE A 200 -17.13 10.08 -0.62
C PHE A 200 -15.70 10.44 -0.21
N GLN A 201 -14.95 9.46 0.30
CA GLN A 201 -13.52 9.56 0.61
C GLN A 201 -12.69 9.96 -0.60
N LEU A 202 -12.85 9.26 -1.73
CA LEU A 202 -12.10 9.52 -2.97
C LEU A 202 -12.41 10.93 -3.51
N SER A 203 -13.67 11.35 -3.46
CA SER A 203 -14.06 12.73 -3.82
C SER A 203 -13.35 13.78 -2.97
N TYR A 204 -13.17 13.51 -1.67
CA TYR A 204 -12.41 14.38 -0.77
C TYR A 204 -10.93 14.42 -1.13
N LEU A 205 -10.30 13.27 -1.35
CA LEU A 205 -8.88 13.19 -1.69
C LEU A 205 -8.56 13.93 -2.99
N LEU A 206 -9.41 13.81 -4.02
CA LEU A 206 -9.27 14.55 -5.28
C LEU A 206 -9.33 16.07 -5.08
N LYS A 207 -10.20 16.56 -4.18
CA LYS A 207 -10.25 17.98 -3.81
C LYS A 207 -9.00 18.39 -3.02
N LEU A 208 -8.54 17.53 -2.11
CA LEU A 208 -7.36 17.78 -1.30
C LEU A 208 -6.11 17.92 -2.16
N ASP A 209 -5.89 17.03 -3.14
CA ASP A 209 -4.76 17.13 -4.09
C ASP A 209 -4.71 18.50 -4.79
N LYS A 210 -5.86 19.01 -5.22
CA LYS A 210 -6.01 20.34 -5.85
C LYS A 210 -5.81 21.51 -4.89
N THR A 211 -5.95 21.28 -3.59
CA THR A 211 -5.78 22.31 -2.54
C THR A 211 -4.32 22.41 -2.08
N LEU A 212 -3.61 21.30 -2.09
CA LEU A 212 -2.24 21.23 -1.61
C LEU A 212 -1.29 22.01 -2.54
N LYS A 213 -0.31 22.69 -1.94
CA LYS A 213 0.73 23.43 -2.66
C LYS A 213 2.08 22.73 -2.63
N ASN A 214 2.31 21.90 -1.61
CA ASN A 214 3.57 21.19 -1.43
C ASN A 214 3.54 19.87 -2.23
N ASP A 215 4.53 19.67 -3.10
CA ASP A 215 4.60 18.49 -3.97
C ASP A 215 4.75 17.18 -3.18
N GLY A 216 5.44 17.20 -2.03
CA GLY A 216 5.57 16.03 -1.16
C GLY A 216 4.25 15.63 -0.49
N ASP A 217 3.40 16.59 -0.14
CA ASP A 217 2.07 16.30 0.40
C ASP A 217 1.10 15.87 -0.72
N LYS A 218 1.19 16.49 -1.91
CA LYS A 218 0.45 16.01 -3.09
C LYS A 218 0.79 14.58 -3.43
N PHE A 219 2.08 14.23 -3.43
CA PHE A 219 2.56 12.88 -3.63
C PHE A 219 1.87 11.90 -2.67
N LYS A 220 1.87 12.20 -1.36
CA LYS A 220 1.20 11.35 -0.35
C LYS A 220 -0.31 11.23 -0.58
N VAL A 221 -0.99 12.31 -0.97
CA VAL A 221 -2.44 12.27 -1.24
C VAL A 221 -2.77 11.50 -2.50
N ARG A 222 -1.99 11.67 -3.57
CA ARG A 222 -2.10 10.85 -4.78
C ARG A 222 -1.89 9.38 -4.47
N MET A 223 -0.97 9.07 -3.55
CA MET A 223 -0.79 7.70 -3.09
C MET A 223 -2.03 7.13 -2.42
N LEU A 224 -2.71 7.90 -1.57
CA LEU A 224 -4.00 7.50 -0.99
C LEU A 224 -5.08 7.34 -2.07
N ILE A 225 -5.07 8.19 -3.11
CA ILE A 225 -6.00 8.08 -4.24
C ILE A 225 -5.77 6.76 -4.98
N VAL A 226 -4.52 6.44 -5.35
CA VAL A 226 -4.16 5.18 -6.03
C VAL A 226 -4.63 3.97 -5.21
N HIS A 227 -4.29 3.95 -3.93
CA HIS A 227 -4.70 2.86 -3.04
C HIS A 227 -6.23 2.72 -2.96
N THR A 228 -6.94 3.84 -2.84
CA THR A 228 -8.41 3.83 -2.75
C THR A 228 -9.04 3.30 -4.04
N VAL A 229 -8.58 3.75 -5.22
CA VAL A 229 -9.16 3.28 -6.49
C VAL A 229 -8.83 1.82 -6.81
N GLU A 230 -7.71 1.31 -6.30
CA GLU A 230 -7.26 -0.07 -6.54
C GLU A 230 -7.99 -1.10 -5.66
N TYR A 231 -8.24 -0.77 -4.39
CA TYR A 231 -8.70 -1.75 -3.41
C TYR A 231 -10.10 -1.52 -2.84
N ALA A 232 -10.68 -0.34 -3.03
CA ALA A 232 -11.90 0.06 -2.32
C ALA A 232 -13.18 -0.02 -3.16
N PHE A 233 -13.10 -0.45 -4.43
CA PHE A 233 -14.25 -0.53 -5.34
C PHE A 233 -14.28 -1.88 -6.07
N ASN A 234 -15.46 -2.48 -6.18
CA ASN A 234 -15.65 -3.66 -7.04
C ASN A 234 -15.66 -3.30 -8.54
N ASP A 235 -16.26 -2.16 -8.87
CA ASP A 235 -16.26 -1.57 -10.20
C ASP A 235 -15.29 -0.39 -10.20
N ALA A 236 -14.17 -0.55 -10.92
CA ALA A 236 -13.08 0.41 -10.89
C ALA A 236 -13.53 1.80 -11.42
N PRO A 237 -13.31 2.89 -10.65
CA PRO A 237 -13.82 4.20 -11.02
C PRO A 237 -13.04 4.84 -12.17
N PHE A 238 -13.60 5.91 -12.76
CA PHE A 238 -12.91 6.78 -13.73
C PHE A 238 -12.33 6.03 -14.93
N GLY A 239 -13.02 4.97 -15.39
CA GLY A 239 -12.58 4.16 -16.52
C GLY A 239 -11.26 3.44 -16.27
N LEU A 240 -10.86 3.24 -15.01
CA LEU A 240 -9.69 2.44 -14.65
C LEU A 240 -9.83 1.03 -15.21
N LYS A 241 -8.76 0.57 -15.84
CA LYS A 241 -8.65 -0.79 -16.34
C LYS A 241 -7.54 -1.52 -15.62
N LYS A 242 -7.77 -2.78 -15.30
CA LYS A 242 -6.75 -3.73 -14.86
C LYS A 242 -5.84 -4.06 -16.04
N GLY A 243 -4.55 -4.11 -15.78
CA GLY A 243 -3.56 -4.46 -16.79
C GLY A 243 -2.17 -4.61 -16.19
N GLY A 244 -1.18 -4.64 -17.07
CA GLY A 244 0.23 -4.71 -16.69
C GLY A 244 0.96 -3.42 -17.03
N LEU A 245 1.72 -2.88 -16.06
CA LEU A 245 2.79 -1.93 -16.36
C LEU A 245 4.05 -2.70 -16.72
N ILE A 246 4.60 -2.42 -17.89
CA ILE A 246 5.68 -3.17 -18.52
C ILE A 246 6.86 -2.24 -18.70
N LEU A 247 8.02 -2.61 -18.16
CA LEU A 247 9.30 -1.96 -18.47
C LEU A 247 9.95 -2.68 -19.64
N ASP A 248 10.24 -1.97 -20.72
CA ASP A 248 10.95 -2.54 -21.88
C ASP A 248 12.46 -2.26 -21.88
N SER A 249 13.15 -2.87 -22.84
CA SER A 249 14.60 -2.73 -23.05
C SER A 249 15.01 -1.35 -23.56
N GLN A 250 14.07 -0.52 -24.00
CA GLN A 250 14.28 0.85 -24.47
C GLN A 250 13.99 1.89 -23.38
N ASN A 251 13.94 1.47 -22.11
CA ASN A 251 13.63 2.34 -20.96
C ASN A 251 12.26 3.01 -21.09
N ARG A 252 11.27 2.33 -21.66
CA ARG A 252 9.87 2.79 -21.70
C ARG A 252 9.04 2.00 -20.71
N VAL A 253 8.14 2.70 -20.04
CA VAL A 253 7.05 2.10 -19.26
C VAL A 253 5.78 2.17 -20.11
N LEU A 254 5.24 0.99 -20.39
CA LEU A 254 4.04 0.77 -21.18
C LEU A 254 2.93 0.22 -20.28
N PHE A 255 1.68 0.53 -20.56
CA PHE A 255 0.52 -0.09 -19.94
C PHE A 255 -0.24 -0.90 -20.99
N PHE A 256 -0.56 -2.15 -20.67
CA PHE A 256 -1.39 -3.00 -21.51
C PHE A 256 -2.59 -3.52 -20.73
N ASP A 257 -3.80 -3.27 -21.22
CA ASP A 257 -5.07 -3.63 -20.57
C ASP A 257 -5.71 -4.91 -21.13
N GLY A 258 -4.94 -5.71 -21.89
CA GLY A 258 -5.44 -6.88 -22.61
C GLY A 258 -5.92 -6.57 -24.04
N GLN A 259 -6.14 -5.30 -24.39
CA GLN A 259 -6.64 -4.88 -25.70
C GLN A 259 -5.80 -3.78 -26.35
N GLN A 260 -5.32 -2.83 -25.55
CA GLN A 260 -4.65 -1.62 -26.02
C GLN A 260 -3.32 -1.44 -25.29
N LEU A 261 -2.27 -1.22 -26.08
CA LEU A 261 -0.96 -0.78 -25.59
C LEU A 261 -0.92 0.74 -25.50
N THR A 262 -0.51 1.26 -24.33
CA THR A 262 -0.37 2.70 -24.08
C THR A 262 1.03 3.02 -23.55
N LEU A 263 1.70 4.00 -24.15
CA LEU A 263 2.96 4.53 -23.61
C LEU A 263 2.65 5.42 -22.40
N ILE A 264 3.18 5.05 -21.23
CA ILE A 264 3.06 5.86 -20.01
C ILE A 264 4.20 6.88 -19.94
N LYS A 265 5.45 6.42 -20.15
CA LYS A 265 6.63 7.27 -20.15
C LYS A 265 7.80 6.61 -20.89
N ALA A 266 8.55 7.40 -21.65
CA ALA A 266 9.88 7.04 -22.12
C ALA A 266 10.91 7.79 -21.24
N PHE A 267 11.90 7.08 -20.72
CA PHE A 267 12.95 7.66 -19.89
C PHE A 267 14.22 7.87 -20.72
N GLU A 268 14.89 9.01 -20.50
CA GLU A 268 16.21 9.28 -21.11
C GLU A 268 17.32 8.51 -20.39
N ASP A 269 17.19 8.35 -19.07
CA ASP A 269 18.10 7.58 -18.24
C ASP A 269 17.85 6.07 -18.34
N ASN A 270 18.90 5.27 -18.13
CA ASN A 270 18.78 3.83 -18.01
C ASN A 270 17.99 3.41 -16.78
N ILE A 271 16.93 2.62 -16.99
CA ILE A 271 16.11 2.04 -15.93
C ILE A 271 16.50 0.58 -15.72
N VAL A 272 16.92 0.26 -14.49
CA VAL A 272 17.40 -1.08 -14.13
C VAL A 272 16.27 -1.97 -13.60
N ALA A 273 15.24 -1.39 -12.97
CA ALA A 273 14.12 -2.15 -12.44
C ALA A 273 12.82 -1.33 -12.40
N LEU A 274 11.69 -2.04 -12.52
CA LEU A 274 10.34 -1.57 -12.26
C LEU A 274 9.74 -2.45 -11.17
N ALA A 275 9.23 -1.85 -10.10
CA ALA A 275 8.61 -2.60 -9.00
C ALA A 275 7.38 -1.88 -8.47
N ASN A 276 6.54 -2.61 -7.73
CA ASN A 276 5.47 -2.01 -6.93
C ASN A 276 6.00 -1.82 -5.50
N TYR A 277 6.02 -0.59 -5.00
CA TYR A 277 6.41 -0.27 -3.63
C TYR A 277 5.23 0.37 -2.92
N ASN A 278 4.70 -0.25 -1.86
CA ASN A 278 3.54 0.26 -1.10
C ASN A 278 2.33 0.64 -1.98
N GLY A 279 2.05 -0.13 -3.03
CA GLY A 279 0.90 0.08 -3.92
C GLY A 279 1.11 1.10 -5.04
N TYR A 280 2.34 1.58 -5.27
CA TYR A 280 2.68 2.38 -6.45
C TYR A 280 3.86 1.85 -7.27
N PRO A 281 3.84 2.08 -8.59
CA PRO A 281 4.97 1.79 -9.45
C PRO A 281 6.13 2.71 -9.13
N VAL A 282 7.31 2.12 -8.99
CA VAL A 282 8.59 2.82 -8.87
C VAL A 282 9.57 2.30 -9.92
N VAL A 283 10.35 3.20 -10.48
CA VAL A 283 11.48 2.88 -11.35
C VAL A 283 12.79 3.23 -10.67
N PHE A 284 13.76 2.36 -10.85
CA PHE A 284 15.12 2.53 -10.36
C PHE A 284 16.03 2.86 -11.52
N HIS A 285 16.73 3.99 -11.42
CA HIS A 285 17.68 4.43 -12.43
C HIS A 285 19.07 3.91 -12.08
N GLU A 286 19.86 3.57 -13.10
CA GLU A 286 21.26 3.16 -12.94
C GLU A 286 22.08 4.21 -12.15
N ASN A 287 21.78 5.49 -12.36
CA ASN A 287 22.44 6.62 -11.70
C ASN A 287 22.10 6.81 -10.20
N GLY A 288 21.26 5.94 -9.61
CA GLY A 288 20.88 6.03 -8.19
C GLY A 288 19.62 6.84 -7.90
N LYS A 289 18.96 7.39 -8.92
CA LYS A 289 17.64 8.03 -8.79
C LYS A 289 16.54 6.97 -8.67
N VAL A 290 15.48 7.30 -7.93
CA VAL A 290 14.25 6.51 -7.87
C VAL A 290 13.07 7.44 -8.11
N GLU A 291 12.20 7.09 -9.06
CA GLU A 291 10.99 7.84 -9.39
C GLU A 291 9.75 6.98 -9.18
N ALA A 292 8.65 7.61 -8.79
CA ALA A 292 7.36 6.98 -8.57
C ALA A 292 6.31 7.50 -9.54
N TYR A 293 5.43 6.62 -9.98
CA TYR A 293 4.28 6.99 -10.79
C TYR A 293 3.08 7.31 -9.90
N THR A 294 2.66 8.57 -9.93
CA THR A 294 1.50 9.10 -9.18
C THR A 294 0.35 9.48 -10.10
N PHE A 295 0.19 8.76 -11.22
CA PHE A 295 -0.72 9.09 -12.32
C PHE A 295 -0.39 10.40 -13.06
N LEU A 296 0.77 11.01 -12.81
CA LEU A 296 1.25 12.14 -13.59
C LEU A 296 2.19 11.71 -14.73
N PRO A 297 2.17 12.39 -15.89
CA PRO A 297 3.18 12.18 -16.94
C PRO A 297 4.61 12.42 -16.42
N ALA A 298 4.78 13.43 -15.55
CA ALA A 298 6.01 13.66 -14.83
C ALA A 298 6.03 12.76 -13.59
N TRP A 299 6.84 11.69 -13.63
CA TRP A 299 7.08 10.85 -12.48
C TRP A 299 7.85 11.63 -11.42
N ASP A 300 7.47 11.44 -10.16
CA ASP A 300 8.00 12.22 -9.04
C ASP A 300 9.26 11.55 -8.48
N PRO A 301 10.37 12.28 -8.26
CA PRO A 301 11.51 11.74 -7.55
C PRO A 301 11.12 11.50 -6.08
N ILE A 302 11.33 10.28 -5.59
CA ILE A 302 11.04 9.94 -4.20
C ILE A 302 12.29 10.10 -3.33
N LYS A 303 12.07 10.28 -2.02
CA LYS A 303 13.12 10.38 -1.01
C LYS A 303 12.83 9.38 0.11
N GLY A 304 13.80 9.19 1.00
CA GLY A 304 13.65 8.38 2.20
C GLY A 304 14.40 7.06 2.12
N PRO A 305 14.09 6.10 3.02
CA PRO A 305 14.89 4.89 3.22
C PRO A 305 15.11 4.10 1.93
N ILE A 306 14.08 3.96 1.08
CA ILE A 306 14.20 3.24 -0.19
C ILE A 306 15.34 3.77 -1.09
N VAL A 307 15.47 5.09 -1.20
CA VAL A 307 16.51 5.75 -2.01
C VAL A 307 17.85 5.69 -1.31
N SER A 308 17.87 5.95 0.00
CA SER A 308 19.10 5.87 0.79
C SER A 308 19.72 4.47 0.74
N HIS A 309 18.93 3.41 0.87
CA HIS A 309 19.40 2.04 0.72
C HIS A 309 19.86 1.74 -0.70
N TYR A 310 19.09 2.16 -1.72
CA TYR A 310 19.48 1.96 -3.11
C TYR A 310 20.83 2.63 -3.45
N GLN A 311 21.08 3.82 -2.90
CA GLN A 311 22.32 4.56 -3.08
C GLN A 311 23.51 3.98 -2.32
N GLN A 312 23.29 3.11 -1.32
CA GLN A 312 24.36 2.38 -0.64
C GLN A 312 24.98 1.26 -1.51
N LEU A 313 24.28 0.79 -2.55
CA LEU A 313 24.88 -0.10 -3.55
C LEU A 313 25.99 0.64 -4.31
N SER A 314 27.00 -0.07 -4.78
CA SER A 314 28.01 0.54 -5.66
C SER A 314 27.39 0.88 -7.01
N PRO A 315 27.96 1.83 -7.78
CA PRO A 315 27.52 2.09 -9.16
C PRO A 315 27.50 0.82 -10.02
N GLU A 316 28.50 -0.06 -9.87
CA GLU A 316 28.59 -1.33 -10.59
C GLU A 316 27.47 -2.29 -10.19
N ASP A 317 27.19 -2.42 -8.88
CA ASP A 317 26.09 -3.26 -8.39
C ASP A 317 24.74 -2.73 -8.89
N ARG A 318 24.52 -1.40 -8.91
CA ARG A 318 23.29 -0.80 -9.47
C ARG A 318 23.12 -1.10 -10.95
N ALA A 319 24.17 -0.92 -11.75
CA ALA A 319 24.16 -1.22 -13.18
C ALA A 319 23.93 -2.71 -13.48
N ALA A 320 24.27 -3.59 -12.53
CA ALA A 320 24.12 -5.03 -12.65
C ALA A 320 22.79 -5.59 -12.11
N ILE A 321 21.88 -4.73 -11.64
CA ILE A 321 20.55 -5.16 -11.17
C ILE A 321 19.75 -5.75 -12.32
N LEU A 322 19.21 -6.94 -12.07
CA LEU A 322 18.29 -7.64 -12.96
C LEU A 322 16.84 -7.33 -12.62
N ASP A 323 16.52 -7.24 -11.32
CA ASP A 323 15.17 -6.95 -10.83
C ASP A 323 15.21 -6.48 -9.36
N ALA A 324 14.10 -5.91 -8.88
CA ALA A 324 13.90 -5.54 -7.50
C ALA A 324 12.59 -6.11 -6.94
N TYR A 325 12.63 -6.49 -5.66
CA TYR A 325 11.50 -7.05 -4.90
C TYR A 325 11.21 -6.19 -3.67
N PHE A 326 9.94 -5.83 -3.53
CA PHE A 326 9.41 -5.08 -2.41
C PHE A 326 8.13 -5.76 -1.93
N GLY A 327 8.22 -6.48 -0.83
CA GLY A 327 7.11 -7.26 -0.30
C GLY A 327 7.50 -7.93 1.00
N ASN A 328 6.53 -8.31 1.82
CA ASN A 328 6.79 -9.00 3.10
C ASN A 328 7.79 -8.27 4.03
N LYS A 329 7.82 -6.92 3.98
CA LYS A 329 8.79 -6.05 4.68
C LYS A 329 10.25 -6.20 4.20
N GLU A 330 10.47 -6.92 3.11
CA GLU A 330 11.77 -7.08 2.45
C GLU A 330 11.94 -6.02 1.35
N GLN A 331 13.17 -5.53 1.22
CA GLN A 331 13.63 -4.71 0.09
C GLN A 331 14.88 -5.38 -0.45
N CYS A 332 14.76 -6.03 -1.61
CA CYS A 332 15.81 -6.87 -2.17
C CYS A 332 16.08 -6.54 -3.64
N TYR A 333 17.35 -6.66 -4.02
CA TYR A 333 17.84 -6.44 -5.37
C TYR A 333 18.46 -7.74 -5.89
N LEU A 334 18.02 -8.16 -7.07
CA LEU A 334 18.53 -9.35 -7.74
C LEU A 334 19.69 -8.96 -8.65
N LEU A 335 20.85 -9.56 -8.41
CA LEU A 335 22.02 -9.47 -9.27
C LEU A 335 22.32 -10.87 -9.84
N ARG A 336 23.19 -10.93 -10.85
CA ARG A 336 23.56 -12.19 -11.52
C ARG A 336 24.06 -13.29 -10.59
N ALA A 337 24.81 -12.93 -9.56
CA ALA A 337 25.46 -13.90 -8.66
C ALA A 337 24.92 -13.88 -7.23
N LYS A 338 24.08 -12.89 -6.87
CA LYS A 338 23.62 -12.70 -5.50
C LYS A 338 22.27 -11.98 -5.44
N ILE A 339 21.58 -12.12 -4.32
CA ILE A 339 20.51 -11.21 -3.88
C ILE A 339 21.10 -10.33 -2.78
N ALA A 340 20.89 -9.03 -2.88
CA ALA A 340 21.23 -8.07 -1.82
C ALA A 340 19.92 -7.57 -1.19
N CYS A 341 19.67 -7.91 0.07
CA CYS A 341 18.50 -7.47 0.82
C CYS A 341 18.90 -6.47 1.90
N VAL A 342 18.11 -5.41 2.02
CA VAL A 342 18.33 -4.35 3.00
C VAL A 342 18.19 -4.88 4.42
N GLN A 343 19.11 -4.44 5.28
CA GLN A 343 19.13 -4.64 6.72
C GLN A 343 19.39 -3.30 7.42
N LYS A 344 19.26 -3.27 8.75
CA LYS A 344 19.42 -2.05 9.55
C LYS A 344 20.75 -1.31 9.29
N GLU A 345 21.83 -2.04 9.03
CA GLU A 345 23.20 -1.51 8.88
C GLU A 345 23.79 -1.78 7.48
N GLY A 346 22.96 -1.95 6.45
CA GLY A 346 23.42 -2.14 5.07
C GLY A 346 22.69 -3.28 4.36
N PHE A 347 23.44 -4.23 3.82
CA PHE A 347 22.89 -5.36 3.06
C PHE A 347 23.30 -6.71 3.62
N THR A 348 22.34 -7.62 3.72
CA THR A 348 22.62 -9.06 3.78
C THR A 348 22.57 -9.63 2.37
N HIS A 349 23.38 -10.67 2.13
CA HIS A 349 23.56 -11.24 0.81
C HIS A 349 23.23 -12.72 0.79
N PHE A 350 22.56 -13.15 -0.26
CA PHE A 350 22.41 -14.56 -0.61
C PHE A 350 23.13 -14.81 -1.93
N VAL A 351 24.15 -15.67 -1.93
CA VAL A 351 24.94 -15.98 -3.13
C VAL A 351 24.36 -17.22 -3.80
N PHE A 352 24.21 -17.16 -5.12
CA PHE A 352 23.74 -18.30 -5.89
C PHE A 352 24.85 -19.32 -6.14
N ASP A 353 24.51 -20.60 -5.98
CA ASP A 353 25.36 -21.72 -6.36
C ASP A 353 24.70 -22.47 -7.53
N GLY A 354 25.25 -22.30 -8.74
CA GLY A 354 24.75 -22.98 -9.94
C GLY A 354 23.38 -22.51 -10.48
N ILE A 355 22.86 -21.37 -10.01
CA ILE A 355 21.62 -20.76 -10.50
C ILE A 355 21.95 -19.48 -11.25
N THR A 356 21.43 -19.33 -12.47
CA THR A 356 21.50 -18.09 -13.26
C THR A 356 20.13 -17.40 -13.22
N PRO A 357 19.91 -16.47 -12.27
CA PRO A 357 18.62 -15.80 -12.10
C PRO A 357 18.36 -14.80 -13.24
N VAL A 358 17.08 -14.55 -13.51
CA VAL A 358 16.64 -13.53 -14.47
C VAL A 358 15.74 -12.49 -13.81
N VAL A 359 14.80 -12.90 -12.95
CA VAL A 359 13.82 -12.00 -12.33
C VAL A 359 13.31 -12.55 -11.00
N PHE A 360 12.75 -11.69 -10.14
CA PHE A 360 11.88 -12.15 -9.07
C PHE A 360 10.54 -12.61 -9.65
N PHE A 361 10.07 -13.77 -9.18
CA PHE A 361 8.78 -14.30 -9.59
C PHE A 361 7.72 -13.80 -8.60
N ASP A 362 6.96 -12.78 -9.03
CA ASP A 362 5.86 -12.19 -8.26
C ASP A 362 4.55 -12.94 -8.52
N GLU A 363 4.00 -13.59 -7.50
CA GLU A 363 2.65 -14.14 -7.52
C GLU A 363 1.67 -13.13 -6.85
N PRO A 364 0.56 -12.74 -7.51
CA PRO A 364 -0.39 -11.73 -7.04
C PRO A 364 -1.07 -12.05 -5.70
N ASP A 365 -0.99 -13.28 -5.20
CA ASP A 365 -1.56 -13.68 -3.89
C ASP A 365 -0.47 -14.03 -2.84
N MET A 366 0.72 -13.43 -2.94
CA MET A 366 1.84 -13.66 -2.02
C MET A 366 1.63 -13.13 -0.59
N SER A 367 0.41 -12.72 -0.23
CA SER A 367 0.04 -12.27 1.12
C SER A 367 0.27 -13.34 2.21
N GLN A 368 0.44 -14.60 1.83
CA GLN A 368 0.43 -15.73 2.78
C GLN A 368 1.79 -16.39 3.05
N TYR A 369 2.87 -16.10 2.30
CA TYR A 369 4.13 -16.83 2.48
C TYR A 369 5.36 -15.90 2.44
N PHE A 370 6.17 -15.94 3.50
CA PHE A 370 7.45 -15.24 3.69
C PHE A 370 8.58 -15.69 2.73
N LEU A 371 8.25 -16.21 1.55
CA LEU A 371 9.22 -16.79 0.62
C LEU A 371 9.33 -15.91 -0.61
N MET A 372 10.54 -15.43 -0.88
CA MET A 372 10.87 -14.83 -2.17
C MET A 372 11.01 -15.93 -3.21
N ARG A 373 10.75 -15.64 -4.48
CA ARG A 373 10.95 -16.59 -5.57
C ARG A 373 11.74 -15.94 -6.69
N ILE A 374 12.60 -16.71 -7.34
CA ILE A 374 13.33 -16.26 -8.52
C ILE A 374 13.09 -17.24 -9.67
N MET A 375 13.09 -16.72 -10.89
CA MET A 375 13.13 -17.53 -12.10
C MET A 375 14.54 -17.52 -12.68
N SER A 376 15.05 -18.70 -13.03
CA SER A 376 16.28 -18.86 -13.81
C SER A 376 16.07 -18.68 -15.31
N ASP A 377 17.15 -18.51 -16.06
CA ASP A 377 17.17 -18.51 -17.53
C ASP A 377 16.58 -19.79 -18.17
N SER A 378 16.68 -20.93 -17.47
CA SER A 378 16.05 -22.20 -17.85
C SER A 378 14.53 -22.23 -17.64
N GLY A 379 13.93 -21.16 -17.10
CA GLY A 379 12.52 -21.07 -16.76
C GLY A 379 12.12 -21.78 -15.45
N LYS A 380 13.07 -22.40 -14.75
CA LYS A 380 12.84 -23.00 -13.42
C LYS A 380 12.66 -21.92 -12.36
N ILE A 381 11.73 -22.14 -11.43
CA ILE A 381 11.45 -21.27 -10.29
C ILE A 381 12.07 -21.87 -9.03
N TYR A 382 12.74 -21.04 -8.25
CA TYR A 382 13.39 -21.41 -7.00
C TYR A 382 12.80 -20.58 -5.86
N ASN A 383 12.42 -21.23 -4.76
CA ASN A 383 12.09 -20.55 -3.51
C ASN A 383 13.39 -20.11 -2.83
N ILE A 384 13.45 -18.84 -2.44
CA ILE A 384 14.53 -18.23 -1.70
C ILE A 384 13.99 -17.91 -0.30
N PRO A 385 14.73 -18.27 0.77
CA PRO A 385 14.33 -17.90 2.12
C PRO A 385 14.24 -16.37 2.29
N GLY A 386 13.48 -15.89 3.27
CA GLY A 386 13.49 -14.47 3.64
C GLY A 386 14.88 -14.01 4.11
N SER A 387 15.15 -12.70 4.05
CA SER A 387 16.51 -12.17 4.28
C SER A 387 16.99 -12.38 5.72
N VAL A 388 16.06 -12.51 6.67
CA VAL A 388 16.31 -12.88 8.08
C VAL A 388 17.12 -14.18 8.19
N LEU A 389 17.01 -15.08 7.21
CA LEU A 389 17.66 -16.40 7.23
C LEU A 389 19.00 -16.45 6.50
N PHE A 390 19.37 -15.40 5.74
CA PHE A 390 20.60 -15.38 4.93
C PHE A 390 21.88 -15.52 5.77
N THR A 391 21.87 -15.02 7.00
CA THR A 391 23.02 -15.05 7.92
C THR A 391 23.02 -16.25 8.86
N SER A 392 22.01 -17.12 8.76
CA SER A 392 21.93 -18.28 9.65
C SER A 392 23.05 -19.29 9.33
N LYS A 393 23.61 -19.91 10.37
CA LYS A 393 24.71 -20.90 10.24
C LYS A 393 24.26 -22.22 9.61
N GLU A 394 22.97 -22.38 9.33
CA GLU A 394 22.42 -23.55 8.66
C GLU A 394 22.82 -23.53 7.19
N LYS A 395 23.99 -24.09 6.88
CA LYS A 395 24.53 -24.19 5.51
C LYS A 395 23.72 -25.09 4.56
N ASN A 396 22.57 -25.62 5.00
CA ASN A 396 21.74 -26.56 4.24
C ASN A 396 20.59 -25.90 3.47
N PHE A 397 20.66 -24.59 3.17
CA PHE A 397 19.67 -23.95 2.30
C PHE A 397 19.61 -24.55 0.89
N ASN A 398 20.67 -25.24 0.44
CA ASN A 398 20.64 -26.00 -0.81
C ASN A 398 19.56 -27.10 -0.83
N SER A 399 19.11 -27.57 0.34
CA SER A 399 17.97 -28.49 0.47
C SER A 399 16.61 -27.80 0.64
N ALA A 400 16.61 -26.49 0.93
CA ALA A 400 15.41 -25.66 1.07
C ALA A 400 14.93 -25.07 -0.26
N PHE A 401 15.68 -25.26 -1.36
CA PHE A 401 15.20 -25.07 -2.72
C PHE A 401 14.18 -26.18 -3.05
N GLU A 402 12.99 -26.13 -2.45
CA GLU A 402 11.88 -26.88 -3.01
C GLU A 402 11.64 -26.34 -4.42
N PHE A 403 12.09 -27.09 -5.42
CA PHE A 403 11.49 -27.04 -6.74
C PHE A 403 10.04 -27.46 -6.58
N LYS A 404 9.18 -26.49 -6.29
CA LYS A 404 7.76 -26.69 -6.56
C LYS A 404 7.64 -26.65 -8.06
N LYS A 405 7.17 -27.76 -8.64
CA LYS A 405 6.59 -27.79 -9.98
C LYS A 405 5.31 -26.93 -9.92
N VAL A 406 5.47 -25.60 -9.83
CA VAL A 406 4.34 -24.68 -9.68
C VAL A 406 3.59 -24.71 -10.99
N VAL A 407 2.37 -25.22 -10.92
CA VAL A 407 1.36 -25.10 -11.96
C VAL A 407 0.68 -23.76 -11.70
N TYR A 408 1.28 -22.63 -12.08
CA TYR A 408 0.58 -21.37 -12.41
C TYR A 408 1.52 -20.17 -12.64
N PRO A 409 1.19 -19.32 -13.64
CA PRO A 409 0.98 -19.75 -15.01
C PRO A 409 2.34 -20.10 -15.65
N GLN A 410 2.47 -21.32 -16.17
CA GLN A 410 3.76 -21.86 -16.63
C GLN A 410 4.36 -21.02 -17.76
N GLY A 411 5.69 -20.85 -17.76
CA GLY A 411 6.42 -20.27 -18.89
C GLY A 411 6.54 -18.74 -18.89
N VAL A 412 6.12 -18.06 -17.82
CA VAL A 412 6.31 -16.61 -17.66
C VAL A 412 6.98 -16.25 -16.33
N SER A 413 7.76 -15.18 -16.35
CA SER A 413 8.66 -14.69 -15.32
C SER A 413 7.97 -13.70 -14.37
N SER A 414 7.00 -12.96 -14.89
CA SER A 414 6.10 -12.05 -14.17
C SER A 414 4.77 -11.98 -14.92
N TYR A 415 3.68 -11.62 -14.23
CA TYR A 415 2.37 -11.49 -14.86
C TYR A 415 1.44 -10.47 -14.20
N ALA A 416 0.44 -10.03 -14.96
CA ALA A 416 -0.68 -9.20 -14.54
C ALA A 416 -2.00 -9.77 -15.07
N VAL A 417 -3.12 -9.35 -14.47
CA VAL A 417 -4.47 -9.74 -14.87
C VAL A 417 -5.17 -8.55 -15.51
N ASP A 418 -5.89 -8.76 -16.61
CA ASP A 418 -6.72 -7.75 -17.24
C ASP A 418 -8.19 -7.76 -16.73
N ASN A 419 -9.02 -6.83 -17.22
CA ASN A 419 -10.44 -6.74 -16.82
C ASN A 419 -11.28 -7.98 -17.20
N SER A 420 -10.86 -8.76 -18.20
CA SER A 420 -11.54 -9.98 -18.63
C SER A 420 -11.12 -11.23 -17.85
N GLY A 421 -10.13 -11.10 -16.96
CA GLY A 421 -9.47 -12.22 -16.28
C GLY A 421 -8.38 -12.88 -17.13
N GLY A 422 -8.04 -12.31 -18.28
CA GLY A 422 -6.89 -12.72 -19.08
C GLY A 422 -5.58 -12.39 -18.37
N LEU A 423 -4.54 -13.17 -18.67
CA LEU A 423 -3.21 -12.97 -18.11
C LEU A 423 -2.27 -12.35 -19.14
N ILE A 424 -1.54 -11.35 -18.71
CA ILE A 424 -0.44 -10.72 -19.43
C ILE A 424 0.83 -11.20 -18.76
N GLY A 425 1.78 -11.79 -19.48
CA GLY A 425 3.01 -12.31 -18.91
C GLY A 425 4.23 -11.96 -19.75
N ILE A 426 5.40 -12.17 -19.18
CA ILE A 426 6.69 -12.04 -19.89
C ILE A 426 7.41 -13.37 -19.83
N ASN A 427 7.80 -13.94 -20.96
CA ASN A 427 8.56 -15.20 -20.96
C ASN A 427 10.06 -14.96 -20.58
N PRO A 428 10.87 -16.01 -20.35
CA PRO A 428 12.29 -15.84 -20.00
C PRO A 428 13.13 -15.11 -21.07
N GLN A 429 12.66 -15.04 -22.32
CA GLN A 429 13.31 -14.32 -23.42
C GLN A 429 12.90 -12.84 -23.49
N GLY A 430 12.01 -12.39 -22.61
CA GLY A 430 11.49 -11.02 -22.58
C GLY A 430 10.37 -10.77 -23.59
N THR A 431 9.78 -11.80 -24.20
CA THR A 431 8.59 -11.64 -25.05
C THR A 431 7.35 -11.44 -24.18
N VAL A 432 6.56 -10.41 -24.48
CA VAL A 432 5.24 -10.24 -23.84
C VAL A 432 4.25 -11.21 -24.47
N VAL A 433 3.59 -11.99 -23.63
CA VAL A 433 2.63 -13.00 -24.00
C VAL A 433 1.29 -12.76 -23.30
N TYR A 434 0.22 -13.20 -23.93
CA TYR A 434 -1.13 -13.12 -23.41
C TYR A 434 -1.77 -14.50 -23.36
N ARG A 435 -2.59 -14.74 -22.35
CA ARG A 435 -3.43 -15.92 -22.24
C ARG A 435 -4.82 -15.46 -21.85
N ALA A 436 -5.79 -15.60 -22.75
CA ALA A 436 -7.16 -15.21 -22.43
C ALA A 436 -7.71 -16.04 -21.27
N ASN A 437 -8.75 -15.53 -20.61
CA ASN A 437 -9.41 -16.27 -19.55
C ASN A 437 -9.93 -17.62 -20.08
N ASN A 438 -9.63 -18.71 -19.37
CA ASN A 438 -9.93 -20.11 -19.77
C ASN A 438 -9.20 -20.63 -21.03
N GLU A 439 -8.26 -19.90 -21.63
CA GLU A 439 -7.40 -20.46 -22.68
C GLU A 439 -6.19 -21.20 -22.08
N PRO A 440 -5.79 -22.36 -22.63
CA PRO A 440 -4.70 -23.16 -22.07
C PRO A 440 -3.30 -22.64 -22.44
N SER A 441 -3.18 -21.88 -23.53
CA SER A 441 -1.90 -21.54 -24.14
C SER A 441 -1.63 -20.04 -24.17
N TRP A 442 -0.36 -19.69 -23.96
CA TRP A 442 0.15 -18.35 -24.21
C TRP A 442 0.30 -18.07 -25.70
N ARG A 443 -0.01 -16.84 -26.11
CA ARG A 443 0.26 -16.32 -27.45
C ARG A 443 1.06 -15.03 -27.36
N ALA A 444 2.00 -14.82 -28.28
CA ALA A 444 2.65 -13.53 -28.42
C ALA A 444 1.61 -12.46 -28.80
N ILE A 445 1.84 -11.23 -28.35
CA ILE A 445 0.98 -10.09 -28.66
C ILE A 445 1.66 -9.29 -29.79
N PRO A 446 1.04 -9.16 -30.98
CA PRO A 446 1.65 -8.46 -32.12
C PRO A 446 2.09 -7.02 -31.83
N ASP A 447 1.38 -6.31 -30.95
CA ASP A 447 1.73 -4.94 -30.53
C ASP A 447 3.11 -4.85 -29.84
N PHE A 448 3.67 -5.99 -29.42
CA PHE A 448 5.00 -6.10 -28.82
C PHE A 448 6.07 -6.69 -29.76
N ASP A 449 5.79 -6.83 -31.05
CA ASP A 449 6.77 -7.31 -32.02
C ASP A 449 8.01 -6.41 -32.03
N GLY A 450 9.18 -7.02 -31.77
CA GLY A 450 10.45 -6.31 -31.64
C GLY A 450 10.67 -5.57 -30.31
N ILE A 451 9.72 -5.65 -29.37
CA ILE A 451 9.86 -5.11 -28.01
C ILE A 451 10.27 -6.24 -27.08
N THR A 452 11.41 -6.08 -26.41
CA THR A 452 11.82 -6.96 -25.31
C THR A 452 11.45 -6.32 -23.99
N ALA A 453 10.61 -7.00 -23.21
CA ALA A 453 10.20 -6.57 -21.88
C ALA A 453 11.07 -7.20 -20.78
N LYS A 454 11.35 -6.42 -19.74
CA LYS A 454 12.09 -6.87 -18.55
C LYS A 454 11.16 -7.46 -17.50
N LYS A 455 10.08 -6.73 -17.17
CA LYS A 455 9.14 -7.06 -16.08
C LYS A 455 7.77 -6.48 -16.34
N VAL A 456 6.73 -7.19 -15.91
CA VAL A 456 5.36 -6.70 -15.83
C VAL A 456 4.91 -6.70 -14.37
N ILE A 457 4.32 -5.60 -13.91
CA ILE A 457 3.67 -5.53 -12.60
C ILE A 457 2.16 -5.29 -12.77
N PRO A 458 1.30 -5.93 -11.95
CA PRO A 458 -0.12 -5.63 -11.93
C PRO A 458 -0.37 -4.16 -11.61
N TYR A 459 -1.27 -3.52 -12.35
CA TYR A 459 -1.62 -2.12 -12.11
C TYR A 459 -3.01 -1.75 -12.66
N TYR A 460 -3.57 -0.66 -12.15
CA TYR A 460 -4.79 -0.04 -12.67
C TYR A 460 -4.45 1.30 -13.33
N TRP A 461 -4.93 1.53 -14.55
CA TRP A 461 -4.68 2.80 -15.23
C TRP A 461 -5.87 3.28 -16.08
N SER A 462 -6.02 4.61 -16.18
CA SER A 462 -6.89 5.25 -17.15
C SER A 462 -6.40 6.64 -17.53
N PRO A 463 -6.65 7.08 -18.78
CA PRO A 463 -6.35 8.45 -19.20
C PRO A 463 -7.21 9.48 -18.45
N GLN A 464 -8.42 9.09 -18.02
CA GLN A 464 -9.32 9.96 -17.29
C GLN A 464 -8.76 10.33 -15.91
N LEU A 465 -8.31 9.36 -15.11
CA LEU A 465 -7.76 9.64 -13.78
C LEU A 465 -6.45 10.44 -13.89
N GLN A 466 -5.59 10.08 -14.84
CA GLN A 466 -4.36 10.83 -15.13
C GLN A 466 -4.66 12.31 -15.48
N THR A 467 -5.68 12.56 -16.29
CA THR A 467 -6.11 13.93 -16.64
C THR A 467 -6.70 14.66 -15.43
N MET A 468 -7.33 13.96 -14.49
CA MET A 468 -7.93 14.57 -13.30
C MET A 468 -6.90 15.03 -12.25
N LEU A 469 -5.74 14.36 -12.20
CA LEU A 469 -4.66 14.61 -11.24
C LEU A 469 -3.57 15.57 -11.76
N ASN A 470 -3.52 15.76 -13.08
CA ASN A 470 -2.68 16.75 -13.75
C ASN A 470 -3.32 18.14 -13.73
#